data_AF-A0A9D1SB06-F1
#
_entry.id   AF-A0A9D1SB06-F1
#
_cell.length_a   1.000
_cell.length_b   1.000
_cell.length_c   1.000
_cell.angle_alpha   90.00
_cell.angle_beta   90.00
_cell.angle_gamma   90.00
#
_symmetry.space_group_name_H-M   'P 1'
#
loop_
_entity.id
_entity.type
_entity.pdbx_description
1 polymer ?
#
loop_
_entity_poly.entity_id
_entity_poly.type
_entity_poly.pdbx_seq_one_letter_code
_entity_poly.pdbx_strand_id
1 'polypeptide(L)' 'METNTTVENLRAEHARLDAIIREEESHIWKNLIRIEELKREKLRKKDEILRHSLQNQ' A
#
# COMPACT_ATOMS: atom_id res chain seq x y z
N MET A 1 18.13 -4.49 -13.97
CA MET A 1 18.22 -4.26 -12.50
C MET A 1 17.20 -3.24 -11.99
N GLU A 2 16.64 -2.35 -12.82
CA GLU A 2 15.66 -1.33 -12.39
C GLU A 2 14.31 -1.90 -11.93
N THR A 3 13.82 -2.98 -12.55
CA THR A 3 12.52 -3.59 -12.21
C THR A 3 12.43 -4.10 -10.77
N ASN A 4 13.54 -4.58 -10.20
CA ASN A 4 13.57 -5.09 -8.83
C ASN A 4 13.43 -3.95 -7.80
N THR A 5 14.11 -2.84 -8.04
CA THR A 5 14.09 -1.65 -7.15
C THR A 5 12.68 -1.05 -7.09
N THR A 6 11.97 -1.00 -8.22
CA THR A 6 10.59 -0.49 -8.29
C THR A 6 9.61 -1.37 -7.50
N VAL A 7 9.72 -2.69 -7.60
CA VAL A 7 8.85 -3.62 -6.87
C VAL A 7 9.13 -3.59 -5.36
N GLU A 8 10.39 -3.50 -4.96
CA GLU A 8 10.79 -3.36 -3.55
C GLU A 8 10.25 -2.06 -2.94
N ASN A 9 10.34 -0.94 -3.66
CA ASN A 9 9.75 0.33 -3.24
C ASN A 9 8.23 0.26 -3.10
N LEU A 10 7.54 -0.40 -4.05
CA LEU A 10 6.09 -0.60 -3.97
C LEU A 10 5.69 -1.45 -2.75
N ARG A 11 6.48 -2.49 -2.41
CA ARG A 11 6.26 -3.31 -1.21
C ARG A 11 6.50 -2.53 0.07
N ALA A 12 7.57 -1.74 0.13
CA ALA A 12 7.86 -0.88 1.27
C ALA A 12 6.71 0.11 1.51
N GLU A 13 6.19 0.72 0.46
CA GLU A 13 5.09 1.67 0.63
C GLU A 13 3.75 0.99 0.97
N HIS A 14 3.49 -0.20 0.43
CA HIS A 14 2.33 -0.99 0.85
C HIS A 14 2.39 -1.33 2.35
N ALA A 15 3.57 -1.70 2.88
CA ALA A 15 3.77 -1.95 4.31
C ALA A 15 3.61 -0.68 5.15
N ARG A 16 4.08 0.48 4.64
CA ARG A 16 3.91 1.78 5.28
C ARG A 16 2.43 2.18 5.39
N LEU A 17 1.67 2.05 4.30
CA LEU A 17 0.22 2.32 4.32
C LEU A 17 -0.50 1.43 5.35
N ASP A 18 -0.09 0.17 5.48
CA ASP A 18 -0.63 -0.73 6.50
C ASP A 18 -0.34 -0.27 7.94
N ALA A 19 0.85 0.28 8.19
CA ALA A 19 1.16 0.85 9.50
C ALA A 19 0.29 2.07 9.80
N ILE A 20 0.12 2.98 8.83
CA ILE A 20 -0.70 4.19 8.98
C ILE A 20 -2.17 3.84 9.19
N ILE A 21 -2.72 2.86 8.46
CA ILE A 21 -4.09 2.38 8.66
C ILE A 21 -4.27 1.86 10.10
N ARG A 22 -3.35 1.02 10.59
CA ARG A 22 -3.42 0.49 11.96
C ARG A 22 -3.34 1.58 13.01
N GLU A 23 -2.49 2.59 12.79
CA GLU A 23 -2.39 3.74 13.67
C GLU A 23 -3.72 4.50 13.72
N GLU A 24 -4.25 4.94 12.57
CA GLU A 24 -5.55 5.62 12.47
C GLU A 24 -6.72 4.79 13.03
N GLU A 25 -6.72 3.47 12.81
CA GLU A 25 -7.72 2.56 13.39
C GLU A 25 -7.57 2.39 14.90
N SER A 26 -6.40 2.69 15.49
CA SER A 26 -6.17 2.65 16.94
C SER A 26 -6.50 3.96 17.64
N HIS A 27 -6.62 5.07 16.89
CA HIS A 27 -6.96 6.37 17.45
C HIS A 27 -8.37 6.39 18.07
N ILE A 28 -8.56 7.17 19.14
CA ILE A 28 -9.87 7.38 19.78
C ILE A 28 -10.82 8.13 18.83
N TRP A 29 -10.27 9.08 18.07
CA TRP A 29 -10.97 9.91 17.09
C TRP A 29 -10.72 9.41 15.67
N LYS A 30 -11.06 8.15 15.40
CA LYS A 30 -10.82 7.52 14.10
C LYS A 30 -11.43 8.35 12.97
N ASN A 31 -10.60 8.76 12.02
CA ASN A 31 -11.10 9.38 10.82
C ASN A 31 -11.45 8.28 9.80
N LEU A 32 -12.72 7.85 9.81
CA LEU A 32 -13.20 6.76 8.95
C LEU A 32 -13.03 7.06 7.45
N ILE A 33 -13.16 8.32 7.05
CA ILE A 33 -12.94 8.74 5.66
C ILE A 33 -11.47 8.52 5.30
N ARG A 34 -10.56 8.98 6.17
CA ARG A 34 -9.11 8.82 5.98
C ARG A 34 -8.69 7.34 5.92
N ILE A 35 -9.24 6.51 6.80
CA ILE A 35 -8.98 5.07 6.81
C ILE A 35 -9.40 4.42 5.48
N GLU A 36 -10.58 4.80 4.95
CA GLU A 36 -11.08 4.27 3.68
C GLU A 36 -10.23 4.74 2.49
N GLU A 37 -9.79 6.00 2.48
CA GLU A 37 -8.82 6.51 1.48
C GLU A 37 -7.51 5.73 1.50
N LEU A 38 -6.95 5.48 2.68
CA LEU A 38 -5.70 4.73 2.84
C LEU A 38 -5.87 3.27 2.39
N LYS A 39 -7.01 2.63 2.67
CA LYS A 39 -7.32 1.27 2.20
C LYS A 39 -7.41 1.20 0.68
N ARG A 40 -8.05 2.18 0.04
CA ARG A 40 -8.10 2.30 -1.43
C ARG A 40 -6.72 2.47 -2.04
N GLU A 41 -5.88 3.33 -1.46
CA GLU A 41 -4.51 3.54 -1.91
C GLU A 41 -3.67 2.26 -1.80
N LYS A 42 -3.79 1.55 -0.66
CA LYS A 42 -3.12 0.26 -0.42
C LYS A 42 -3.52 -0.77 -1.49
N LEU A 43 -4.81 -0.88 -1.79
CA LEU A 43 -5.32 -1.79 -2.82
C LEU A 43 -4.71 -1.46 -4.19
N ARG A 44 -4.67 -0.17 -4.55
CA ARG A 44 -4.09 0.30 -5.81
C ARG A 44 -2.63 -0.10 -5.97
N LYS A 45 -1.83 0.04 -4.91
CA LYS A 45 -0.41 -0.36 -4.90
C LYS A 45 -0.22 -1.88 -4.97
N LYS A 46 -1.10 -2.64 -4.29
CA LYS A 46 -1.10 -4.11 -4.40
C LYS A 46 -1.35 -4.56 -5.85
N ASP A 47 -2.30 -3.94 -6.52
CA ASP A 47 -2.60 -4.26 -7.92
C ASP A 47 -1.46 -3.87 -8.86
N GLU A 48 -0.73 -2.80 -8.54
CA GLU A 48 0.47 -2.38 -9.28
C GLU A 48 1.63 -3.39 -9.13
N ILE A 49 1.87 -3.88 -7.91
CA ILE A 49 2.82 -4.98 -7.66
C ILE A 49 2.44 -6.22 -8.46
N LEU A 50 1.14 -6.57 -8.46
CA LEU A 50 0.65 -7.73 -9.21
C LEU A 50 0.85 -7.57 -10.71
N ARG A 51 0.54 -6.38 -11.27
CA ARG A 51 0.79 -6.08 -12.69
C ARG A 51 2.27 -6.22 -13.05
N HIS A 52 3.16 -5.66 -12.23
CA HIS A 52 4.60 -5.83 -12.42
C HIS A 52 5.05 -7.29 -12.35
N SER A 53 4.46 -8.09 -11.46
CA SER A 53 4.77 -9.51 -11.33
C SER A 53 4.31 -10.32 -12.55
N LEU A 54 3.17 -9.97 -13.15
CA LEU A 54 2.63 -10.63 -14.33
C LEU A 54 3.35 -10.22 -15.62
N GLN A 55 3.84 -8.98 -15.72
CA GLN A 55 4.61 -8.50 -16.88
C GLN A 55 6.04 -9.04 -16.94
N ASN A 56 6.60 -9.47 -15.80
CA ASN A 56 7.95 -10.01 -15.70
C ASN A 56 7.99 -11.56 -15.67
N GLN A 57 6.86 -12.22 -16.00
CA GLN A 57 6.76 -13.67 -16.22
C GLN A 57 6.90 -13.99 -17.71
#